data_AF-A0A2H3KH87-F1
#
_entry.id   AF-A0A2H3KH87-F1
#
_cell.length_a   1.000
_cell.length_b   1.000
_cell.length_c   1.000
_cell.angle_alpha   90.00
_cell.angle_beta   90.00
_cell.angle_gamma   90.00
#
_symmetry.space_group_name_H-M   'P 1'
#
loop_
_entity.id
_entity.type
_entity.pdbx_description
1 polymer ?
#
loop_
_entity_poly.entity_id
_entity_poly.type
_entity_poly.pdbx_seq_one_letter_code
_entity_poly.pdbx_strand_id
1 'polypeptide(L)' 'MTTHEMETIRSVWPSLTKVLFVPRTEQDYERLVAILDTLIDVVGENEAHPLASLMDIMGVLIEKYEDEHIPEISDR' A
#
# COMPACT_ATOMS: atom_id res chain seq x y z
N MET A 1 -3.89 13.92 17.24
CA MET A 1 -4.99 12.99 16.96
C MET A 1 -6.09 13.21 17.99
N THR A 2 -7.29 13.63 17.54
CA THR A 2 -8.45 13.93 18.38
C THR A 2 -9.41 12.75 18.41
N THR A 3 -10.33 12.71 19.38
CA THR A 3 -11.39 11.69 19.46
C THR A 3 -12.24 11.64 18.18
N HIS A 4 -12.48 12.80 17.56
CA HIS A 4 -13.26 12.92 16.33
C HIS A 4 -12.55 12.34 15.09
N GLU A 5 -11.23 12.53 14.99
CA GLU A 5 -10.43 11.90 13.93
C GLU A 5 -10.47 10.37 14.06
N MET A 6 -10.44 9.84 15.28
CA MET A 6 -10.53 8.39 15.53
C MET A 6 -11.90 7.79 15.21
N GLU A 7 -12.98 8.53 15.45
CA GLU A 7 -14.33 8.12 15.04
C GLU A 7 -14.45 8.08 13.51
N THR A 8 -13.87 9.09 12.84
CA THR A 8 -13.82 9.13 11.38
C THR A 8 -13.04 7.94 10.84
N ILE A 9 -11.83 7.69 11.35
CA ILE A 9 -11.02 6.51 10.98
C ILE A 9 -11.81 5.23 11.18
N ARG A 10 -12.44 5.03 12.35
CA ARG A 10 -13.24 3.83 12.64
C ARG A 10 -14.34 3.61 11.61
N SER A 11 -14.98 4.68 11.14
CA SER A 11 -16.06 4.59 10.15
C SER A 11 -15.56 4.21 8.75
N VAL A 12 -14.38 4.70 8.34
CA VAL A 12 -13.82 4.44 7.00
C VAL A 12 -12.92 3.22 6.94
N TRP A 13 -12.42 2.74 8.09
CA TRP A 13 -11.45 1.64 8.17
C TRP A 13 -11.89 0.37 7.45
N PRO A 14 -13.16 -0.12 7.56
CA PRO A 14 -13.59 -1.32 6.85
C PRO A 14 -13.51 -1.22 5.32
N SER A 15 -13.57 -0.01 4.78
CA SER A 15 -13.36 0.24 3.35
C SER A 15 -11.87 0.33 3.03
N LEU A 16 -11.08 0.99 3.88
CA LEU A 16 -9.63 1.12 3.72
C LEU A 16 -8.90 -0.23 3.80
N THR A 17 -9.34 -1.16 4.65
CA THR A 17 -8.68 -2.48 4.77
C THR A 17 -8.75 -3.33 3.51
N LYS A 18 -9.59 -2.95 2.53
CA LYS A 18 -9.63 -3.61 1.21
C LYS A 18 -8.48 -3.18 0.29
N VAL A 19 -7.84 -2.04 0.59
CA VAL A 19 -6.76 -1.48 -0.21
C VAL A 19 -5.45 -1.41 0.57
N LEU A 20 -5.53 -1.13 1.88
CA LEU A 20 -4.38 -0.96 2.77
C LEU A 20 -4.38 -2.06 3.83
N PHE A 21 -3.50 -3.05 3.63
CA PHE A 21 -3.32 -4.19 4.51
C PHE A 21 -1.87 -4.69 4.44
N VAL A 22 -1.42 -5.37 5.49
CA VAL A 22 -0.09 -6.00 5.50
C VAL A 22 -0.20 -7.32 4.74
N PRO A 23 0.57 -7.52 3.65
CA PRO A 23 0.50 -8.75 2.88
C PRO A 23 1.05 -9.93 3.69
N ARG A 24 0.35 -11.07 3.66
CA ARG A 24 0.75 -12.30 4.37
C ARG A 24 0.87 -13.50 3.44
N THR A 25 0.42 -13.35 2.21
CA THR A 25 0.39 -14.38 1.18
C THR A 25 0.80 -13.79 -0.17
N GLU A 26 1.17 -14.65 -1.12
CA GLU A 26 1.50 -14.22 -2.48
C GLU A 26 0.30 -13.52 -3.15
N GLN A 27 -0.92 -14.01 -2.90
CA GLN A 27 -2.14 -13.37 -3.40
C GLN A 27 -2.36 -11.97 -2.82
N ASP A 28 -2.01 -11.76 -1.54
CA ASP A 28 -2.07 -10.43 -0.92
C ASP A 28 -1.06 -9.49 -1.57
N TYR A 29 0.17 -9.98 -1.81
CA TYR A 29 1.23 -9.26 -2.48
C TYR A 29 0.82 -8.85 -3.92
N GLU A 30 0.36 -9.79 -4.74
CA GLU A 30 -0.12 -9.53 -6.10
C GLU A 30 -1.22 -8.48 -6.12
N ARG A 31 -2.12 -8.53 -5.13
CA ARG A 31 -3.19 -7.55 -4.99
C ARG A 31 -2.65 -6.16 -4.66
N LEU A 32 -1.65 -6.05 -3.78
CA LEU A 32 -1.02 -4.76 -3.48
C LEU A 32 -0.27 -4.21 -4.70
N VAL A 33 0.43 -5.05 -5.47
CA VAL A 33 1.07 -4.65 -6.73
C VAL A 33 0.04 -4.10 -7.72
N ALA A 34 -1.08 -4.80 -7.94
CA ALA A 34 -2.14 -4.32 -8.83
C ALA A 34 -2.78 -3.00 -8.37
N ILE A 35 -2.90 -2.79 -7.04
CA ILE A 35 -3.36 -1.52 -6.48
C ILE A 35 -2.32 -0.43 -6.72
N LEU A 36 -1.03 -0.71 -6.52
CA LEU A 36 0.06 0.23 -6.77
C LEU A 36 0.08 0.68 -8.23
N ASP A 37 -0.07 -0.24 -9.19
CA ASP A 37 -0.18 0.09 -10.62
C ASP A 37 -1.34 1.06 -10.89
N THR A 38 -2.50 0.81 -10.28
CA THR A 38 -3.66 1.71 -10.39
C THR A 38 -3.37 3.09 -9.78
N LEU A 39 -2.63 3.14 -8.67
CA LEU A 39 -2.24 4.40 -8.04
C LEU A 39 -1.26 5.19 -8.91
N ILE A 40 -0.31 4.53 -9.57
CA ILE A 40 0.61 5.17 -10.51
C ILE A 40 -0.16 5.83 -11.66
N ASP A 41 -1.15 5.13 -12.22
CA ASP A 41 -2.00 5.68 -13.28
C ASP A 41 -2.83 6.88 -12.82
N VAL A 42 -3.31 6.88 -11.57
CA VAL A 42 -4.14 7.96 -11.00
C VAL A 42 -3.32 9.17 -10.57
N VAL A 43 -2.19 8.94 -9.91
CA VAL A 43 -1.28 10.00 -9.43
C VAL A 43 -0.56 10.65 -10.62
N GLY A 44 -0.12 9.83 -11.59
CA GLY A 44 0.65 10.26 -12.73
C GLY A 44 1.88 11.06 -12.32
N GLU A 45 2.09 12.21 -12.97
CA GLU A 45 3.21 13.12 -12.68
C GLU A 45 2.92 14.14 -11.56
N ASN A 46 1.75 14.05 -10.92
CA ASN A 46 1.36 15.00 -9.87
C ASN A 46 1.91 14.57 -8.50
N GLU A 47 3.12 15.00 -8.18
CA GLU A 47 3.74 14.74 -6.88
C GLU A 47 2.95 15.31 -5.69
N ALA A 48 2.10 16.32 -5.89
CA ALA A 48 1.23 16.90 -4.87
C ALA A 48 -0.12 16.18 -4.74
N HIS A 49 -0.31 15.05 -5.43
CA HIS A 49 -1.57 14.32 -5.41
C HIS A 49 -1.85 13.75 -4.01
N PRO A 50 -3.09 13.84 -3.47
CA PRO A 50 -3.41 13.34 -2.14
C PRO A 50 -3.10 11.85 -1.94
N LEU A 51 -3.15 11.05 -3.02
CA LEU A 51 -2.82 9.62 -2.99
C LEU A 51 -1.33 9.31 -3.18
N ALA A 52 -0.46 10.29 -3.42
CA ALA A 52 0.97 10.05 -3.55
C ALA A 52 1.54 9.40 -2.27
N SER A 53 1.13 9.89 -1.09
CA SER A 53 1.51 9.28 0.19
C SER A 53 0.98 7.85 0.37
N LEU A 54 -0.14 7.49 -0.27
CA LEU A 54 -0.62 6.11 -0.25
C LEU A 54 0.24 5.22 -1.14
N MET A 55 0.70 5.73 -2.28
CA MET A 55 1.62 5.05 -3.19
C MET A 55 2.93 4.69 -2.47
N ASP A 56 3.50 5.63 -1.71
CA ASP A 56 4.70 5.40 -0.89
C ASP A 56 4.48 4.29 0.13
N ILE A 57 3.34 4.31 0.84
CA ILE A 57 3.01 3.29 1.83
C ILE A 57 2.85 1.92 1.16
N MET A 58 2.25 1.83 -0.03
CA MET A 58 2.13 0.57 -0.75
C MET A 58 3.50 0.02 -1.15
N GLY A 59 4.41 0.87 -1.63
CA GLY A 59 5.79 0.47 -1.95
C GLY A 59 6.48 -0.20 -0.77
N VAL A 60 6.40 0.41 0.41
CA VAL A 60 6.99 -0.15 1.65
C VAL A 60 6.37 -1.50 2.04
N LEU A 61 5.06 -1.68 1.84
CA LEU A 61 4.38 -2.94 2.17
C LEU A 61 4.76 -4.07 1.21
N ILE A 62 4.95 -3.74 -0.07
CA ILE A 62 5.41 -4.65 -1.12
C ILE A 62 6.86 -5.05 -0.85
N GLU A 63 7.76 -4.08 -0.70
CA GLU A 63 9.19 -4.28 -0.41
C GLU A 63 9.38 -5.19 0.82
N LYS A 64 8.65 -4.91 1.90
CA LYS A 64 8.69 -5.75 3.10
C LYS A 64 8.31 -7.22 2.82
N TYR A 65 7.31 -7.45 1.97
CA TYR A 65 6.93 -8.82 1.62
C TYR A 65 8.02 -9.50 0.80
N GLU A 66 8.60 -8.78 -0.16
CA GLU A 66 9.70 -9.25 -1.01
C GLU A 66 10.92 -9.63 -0.16
N ASP A 67 11.35 -8.77 0.77
CA ASP A 67 12.45 -9.04 1.69
C ASP A 67 12.26 -10.35 2.49
N GLU A 68 11.02 -10.65 2.86
CA GLU A 68 10.69 -11.82 3.68
C GLU A 68 10.54 -13.11 2.84
N HIS A 69 10.20 -13.02 1.55
CA HIS A 69 9.74 -14.18 0.75
C HIS A 69 10.51 -14.39 -0.56
N ILE A 70 11.12 -13.35 -1.12
CA ILE A 70 11.89 -13.42 -2.34
C ILE A 70 13.37 -13.37 -1.95
N PRO A 71 14.14 -14.45 -2.21
CA PRO A 71 15.56 -14.40 -1.95
C PRO A 71 16.17 -13.29 -2.79
N GLU A 72 16.92 -12.39 -2.14
CA GLU A 72 17.72 -11.38 -2.85
C GLU A 72 18.48 -12.09 -3.97
N ILE A 73 18.32 -11.59 -5.20
CA ILE A 73 19.13 -12.07 -6.31
C ILE A 73 20.56 -11.66 -5.97
N SER A 74 21.31 -12.60 -5.38
CA SER A 74 22.74 -12.44 -5.22
C SER A 74 23.32 -12.41 -6.63
N ASP A 75 23.61 -11.20 -7.10
CA ASP A 75 24.30 -10.96 -8.36
C ASP A 75 25.51 -11.90 -8.43
N ARG A 76 25.52 -12.74 -9.47
CA ARG A 76 26.66 -13.59 -9.85
C ARG A 76 27.45 -12.92 -10.96
#